data_AF-A0A970Z5S8-F1
#
_entry.id   AF-A0A970Z5S8-F1
#
_cell.length_a   1.000
_cell.length_b   1.000
_cell.length_c   1.000
_cell.angle_alpha   90.00
_cell.angle_beta   90.00
_cell.angle_gamma   90.00
#
_symmetry.space_group_name_H-M   'P 1'
#
loop_
_entity.id
_entity.type
_entity.pdbx_description
1 polymer ?
#
loop_
_entity_poly.entity_id
_entity_poly.type
_entity_poly.pdbx_seq_one_letter_code
_entity_poly.pdbx_strand_id
1 'polypeptide(L)'
;MSAQGWNWVVAGNSNLYTEQTWAPNYSSRNHPNPSGNNDPAIAPQRPDDAYIWQRMSAAGSSFRNYGFYAPRVSTGQSVAADPVLNANTDHAFGGYNLSCPDAPGTFAPRSRTCAPTDRFTEWKREFDEYVASGTLPTVQLVRLPNDHTSGSKVGMPTPRAYVADNDWAIGQLVEAISTSPYWESSAIFITEDDAQNGPDHVDAHRTVALVVSPYTRTGRVDSTFYSTVSMLRTIELIVGLKPLTQFDAFATPMIASFTNRPDTTPYRAILPTQSFTEVNPVGAPLSEESARQDLSKEDQIDEQLFNQAIWKSVKGADSIMPAPRTELWGSIPNDQAEEIEDLEEQEP
;
A
#
# COMPACT_ATOMS: atom_id res chain seq x y z
N MET A 1 -5.46 -6.23 -8.33
CA MET A 1 -6.61 -5.69 -7.59
C MET A 1 -6.35 -5.86 -6.10
N SER A 2 -6.93 -5.00 -5.27
CA SER A 2 -6.55 -4.81 -3.87
C SER A 2 -6.71 -6.10 -3.07
N ALA A 3 -7.75 -6.88 -3.36
CA ALA A 3 -7.99 -8.15 -2.72
C ALA A 3 -6.75 -9.08 -2.76
N GLN A 4 -6.02 -9.09 -3.87
CA GLN A 4 -4.81 -9.92 -4.00
C GLN A 4 -3.57 -9.18 -3.50
N GLY A 5 -3.55 -7.86 -3.67
CA GLY A 5 -2.50 -6.95 -3.26
C GLY A 5 -2.03 -7.13 -1.83
N TRP A 6 -2.98 -7.02 -0.90
CA TRP A 6 -2.75 -7.25 0.52
C TRP A 6 -2.09 -8.60 0.83
N ASN A 7 -2.55 -9.68 0.16
CA ASN A 7 -1.96 -11.00 0.31
C ASN A 7 -0.53 -11.06 -0.26
N TRP A 8 -0.24 -10.40 -1.37
CA TRP A 8 1.13 -10.34 -1.90
C TRP A 8 2.09 -9.59 -0.99
N VAL A 9 1.66 -8.48 -0.37
CA VAL A 9 2.49 -7.66 0.52
C VAL A 9 2.90 -8.42 1.77
N VAL A 10 2.00 -9.21 2.37
CA VAL A 10 2.25 -9.81 3.69
C VAL A 10 2.28 -11.34 3.74
N ALA A 11 1.85 -12.03 2.68
CA ALA A 11 1.79 -13.49 2.62
C ALA A 11 2.53 -14.11 1.42
N GLY A 12 3.07 -13.29 0.51
CA GLY A 12 3.83 -13.74 -0.66
C GLY A 12 3.00 -14.44 -1.74
N ASN A 13 1.72 -14.68 -1.50
CA ASN A 13 0.78 -15.24 -2.46
C ASN A 13 -0.67 -14.99 -2.03
N SER A 14 -1.58 -15.01 -3.00
CA SER A 14 -3.03 -15.04 -2.80
C SER A 14 -3.56 -16.48 -2.81
N ASN A 15 -4.56 -16.81 -2.00
CA ASN A 15 -5.15 -18.16 -2.01
C ASN A 15 -6.26 -18.33 -3.03
N LEU A 16 -6.61 -19.59 -3.27
CA LEU A 16 -7.71 -19.99 -4.15
C LEU A 16 -9.04 -19.33 -3.75
N TYR A 17 -9.30 -19.15 -2.45
CA TYR A 17 -10.49 -18.45 -1.99
C TYR A 17 -10.53 -17.02 -2.55
N THR A 18 -9.46 -16.24 -2.31
CA THR A 18 -9.33 -14.88 -2.84
C THR A 18 -9.42 -14.88 -4.36
N GLU A 19 -8.67 -15.74 -5.05
CA GLU A 19 -8.66 -15.81 -6.52
C GLU A 19 -10.02 -16.12 -7.16
N GLN A 20 -10.87 -16.89 -6.47
CA GLN A 20 -12.20 -17.24 -6.98
C GLN A 20 -13.28 -16.25 -6.57
N THR A 21 -13.03 -15.42 -5.55
CA THR A 21 -14.08 -14.63 -4.92
C THR A 21 -13.88 -13.11 -4.99
N TRP A 22 -12.71 -12.63 -5.42
CA TRP A 22 -12.54 -11.19 -5.68
C TRP A 22 -13.52 -10.72 -6.76
N ALA A 23 -13.66 -11.44 -7.88
CA ALA A 23 -14.53 -11.02 -8.98
C ALA A 23 -15.99 -10.78 -8.56
N PRO A 24 -16.68 -11.70 -7.85
CA PRO A 24 -18.01 -11.43 -7.33
C PRO A 24 -18.05 -10.35 -6.23
N ASN A 25 -16.96 -10.12 -5.49
CA ASN A 25 -16.85 -9.01 -4.52
C ASN A 25 -16.85 -7.66 -5.24
N TYR A 26 -16.03 -7.48 -6.26
CA TYR A 26 -15.94 -6.24 -7.05
C TYR A 26 -17.06 -6.04 -8.08
N SER A 27 -17.88 -7.06 -8.35
CA SER A 27 -19.00 -6.97 -9.32
C SER A 27 -20.36 -6.68 -8.67
N SER A 28 -20.38 -6.16 -7.43
CA SER A 28 -21.60 -5.91 -6.65
C SER A 28 -22.51 -7.14 -6.49
N ARG A 29 -21.95 -8.36 -6.55
CA ARG A 29 -22.71 -9.62 -6.38
C ARG A 29 -22.81 -10.05 -4.91
N ASN A 30 -22.70 -9.09 -3.99
CA ASN A 30 -22.84 -9.26 -2.55
C ASN A 30 -21.90 -10.32 -1.96
N HIS A 31 -20.67 -10.44 -2.49
CA HIS A 31 -19.64 -11.26 -1.87
C HIS A 31 -18.80 -10.40 -0.91
N PRO A 32 -18.47 -10.88 0.31
CA PRO A 32 -17.56 -10.18 1.22
C PRO A 32 -16.17 -9.93 0.61
N ASN A 33 -15.44 -8.92 1.09
CA ASN A 33 -14.05 -8.73 0.73
C ASN A 33 -13.24 -9.97 1.16
N PRO A 34 -12.59 -10.69 0.23
CA PRO A 34 -11.88 -11.92 0.57
C PRO A 34 -10.46 -11.69 1.13
N SER A 35 -10.02 -10.45 1.26
CA SER A 35 -8.77 -10.11 1.94
C SER A 35 -8.90 -8.80 2.72
N GLY A 36 -7.80 -8.07 2.95
CA GLY A 36 -7.80 -6.88 3.80
C GLY A 36 -8.08 -7.22 5.27
N ASN A 37 -8.11 -8.51 5.60
CA ASN A 37 -8.41 -9.06 6.90
C ASN A 37 -7.56 -10.31 7.12
N ASN A 38 -7.17 -10.56 8.36
CA ASN A 38 -6.38 -11.71 8.76
C ASN A 38 -7.26 -12.81 9.37
N ASP A 39 -8.49 -13.00 8.86
CA ASP A 39 -9.35 -14.07 9.33
C ASP A 39 -8.70 -15.43 9.03
N PRO A 40 -8.47 -16.27 10.07
CA PRO A 40 -7.90 -17.60 9.91
C PRO A 40 -8.63 -18.48 8.88
N ALA A 41 -9.94 -18.31 8.70
CA ALA A 41 -10.74 -19.12 7.79
C ALA A 41 -10.39 -18.91 6.31
N ILE A 42 -9.82 -17.75 5.98
CA ILE A 42 -9.48 -17.35 4.60
C ILE A 42 -7.99 -17.01 4.46
N ALA A 43 -7.16 -17.46 5.40
CA ALA A 43 -5.71 -17.27 5.33
C ALA A 43 -5.13 -17.98 4.08
N PRO A 44 -4.05 -17.45 3.49
CA PRO A 44 -3.55 -17.98 2.23
C PRO A 44 -2.92 -19.38 2.33
N GLN A 45 -2.48 -19.76 3.52
CA GLN A 45 -1.90 -21.05 3.85
C GLN A 45 -2.40 -21.55 5.22
N ARG A 46 -1.51 -22.14 6.04
CA ARG A 46 -1.80 -22.48 7.44
C ARG A 46 -2.01 -21.17 8.21
N PRO A 47 -3.15 -20.97 8.89
CA PRO A 47 -3.49 -19.67 9.47
C PRO A 47 -2.48 -19.11 10.46
N ASP A 48 -1.72 -19.98 11.12
CA ASP A 48 -0.67 -19.66 12.10
C ASP A 48 0.73 -19.48 11.48
N ASP A 49 0.87 -19.61 10.16
CA ASP A 49 2.15 -19.48 9.43
C ASP A 49 1.98 -18.89 8.01
N ALA A 50 0.90 -18.14 7.79
CA ALA A 50 0.54 -17.58 6.49
C ALA A 50 1.20 -16.23 6.20
N TYR A 51 1.55 -15.47 7.25
CA TYR A 51 1.92 -14.06 7.11
C TYR A 51 3.31 -13.77 7.66
N ILE A 52 3.96 -12.72 7.14
CA ILE A 52 5.31 -12.31 7.53
C ILE A 52 5.48 -12.09 9.04
N TRP A 53 4.46 -11.55 9.73
CA TRP A 53 4.55 -11.32 11.18
C TRP A 53 4.62 -12.60 12.01
N GLN A 54 4.03 -13.70 11.54
CA GLN A 54 4.17 -14.99 12.18
C GLN A 54 5.58 -15.53 11.99
N ARG A 55 6.20 -15.36 10.81
CA ARG A 55 7.63 -15.68 10.60
C ARG A 55 8.54 -14.86 11.49
N MET A 56 8.30 -13.56 11.60
CA MET A 56 9.06 -12.66 12.47
C MET A 56 8.94 -13.12 13.93
N SER A 57 7.73 -13.38 14.41
CA SER A 57 7.51 -13.89 15.77
C SER A 57 8.21 -15.22 16.02
N ALA A 58 8.12 -16.18 15.09
CA ALA A 58 8.77 -17.48 15.20
C ALA A 58 10.31 -17.39 15.15
N ALA A 59 10.87 -16.41 14.43
CA ALA A 59 12.30 -16.14 14.35
C ALA A 59 12.83 -15.31 15.55
N GLY A 60 11.95 -14.78 16.40
CA GLY A 60 12.32 -13.85 17.48
C GLY A 60 12.67 -12.44 16.98
N SER A 61 12.33 -12.11 15.74
CA SER A 61 12.47 -10.76 15.17
C SER A 61 11.35 -9.87 15.69
N SER A 62 11.70 -8.80 16.39
CA SER A 62 10.72 -7.84 16.90
C SER A 62 10.05 -7.10 15.75
N PHE A 63 8.73 -6.90 15.82
CA PHE A 63 8.01 -6.08 14.86
C PHE A 63 6.90 -5.28 15.52
N ARG A 64 6.44 -4.22 14.85
CA ARG A 64 5.35 -3.37 15.31
C ARG A 64 4.38 -3.06 14.19
N ASN A 65 3.09 -3.14 14.49
CA ASN A 65 2.02 -2.90 13.53
C ASN A 65 1.30 -1.57 13.80
N TYR A 66 1.25 -0.74 12.77
CA TYR A 66 0.53 0.51 12.70
C TYR A 66 -0.51 0.43 11.56
N GLY A 67 -1.66 -0.19 11.85
CA GLY A 67 -2.84 -0.15 10.99
C GLY A 67 -2.99 -1.26 9.94
N PHE A 68 -2.06 -2.21 9.82
CA PHE A 68 -2.26 -3.39 8.96
C PHE A 68 -3.29 -4.32 9.61
N TYR A 69 -4.35 -4.67 8.88
CA TYR A 69 -5.44 -5.56 9.33
C TYR A 69 -5.98 -5.28 10.75
N ALA A 70 -5.94 -4.02 11.18
CA ALA A 70 -6.34 -3.59 12.51
C ALA A 70 -7.44 -2.53 12.39
N PRO A 71 -8.69 -2.92 12.04
CA PRO A 71 -9.80 -1.99 11.99
C PRO A 71 -10.07 -1.35 13.35
N ARG A 72 -10.56 -0.12 13.34
CA ARG A 72 -10.97 0.57 14.55
C ARG A 72 -12.32 0.04 15.03
N VAL A 73 -12.37 -0.51 16.24
CA VAL A 73 -13.59 -1.05 16.84
C VAL A 73 -14.33 0.00 17.68
N SER A 74 -15.53 -0.33 18.15
CA SER A 74 -16.40 0.61 18.89
C SER A 74 -15.81 1.18 20.19
N THR A 75 -14.79 0.52 20.77
CA THR A 75 -14.02 1.04 21.92
C THR A 75 -13.09 2.20 21.55
N GLY A 76 -12.95 2.50 20.25
CA GLY A 76 -11.99 3.48 19.76
C GLY A 76 -10.56 2.94 19.70
N GLN A 77 -10.36 1.62 19.73
CA GLN A 77 -9.04 1.00 19.55
C GLN A 77 -8.94 0.35 18.17
N SER A 78 -7.74 0.30 17.61
CA SER A 78 -7.44 -0.50 16.41
C SER A 78 -7.05 -1.90 16.83
N VAL A 79 -7.77 -2.92 16.35
CA VAL A 79 -7.62 -4.32 16.82
C VAL A 79 -7.53 -5.25 15.63
N ALA A 80 -6.50 -6.10 15.60
CA ALA A 80 -6.34 -7.15 14.61
C ALA A 80 -6.96 -8.47 15.09
N ALA A 81 -7.48 -9.29 14.17
CA ALA A 81 -8.07 -10.59 14.55
C ALA A 81 -6.99 -11.66 14.83
N ASP A 82 -5.89 -11.65 14.08
CA ASP A 82 -4.73 -12.51 14.34
C ASP A 82 -4.06 -12.13 15.68
N PRO A 83 -3.88 -13.08 16.61
CA PRO A 83 -3.35 -12.78 17.94
C PRO A 83 -1.88 -12.35 17.93
N VAL A 84 -1.06 -12.84 16.98
CA VAL A 84 0.36 -12.48 16.87
C VAL A 84 0.46 -11.03 16.38
N LEU A 85 -0.30 -10.65 15.35
CA LEU A 85 -0.35 -9.28 14.85
C LEU A 85 -0.92 -8.34 15.91
N ASN A 86 -2.03 -8.73 16.56
CA ASN A 86 -2.71 -7.89 17.54
C ASN A 86 -1.85 -7.61 18.77
N ALA A 87 -1.12 -8.61 19.27
CA ALA A 87 -0.18 -8.43 20.38
C ALA A 87 0.93 -7.40 20.09
N ASN A 88 1.21 -7.17 18.81
CA ASN A 88 2.22 -6.21 18.35
C ASN A 88 1.58 -4.98 17.67
N THR A 89 0.27 -4.76 17.80
CA THR A 89 -0.44 -3.62 17.22
C THR A 89 -0.47 -2.43 18.14
N ASP A 90 -0.23 -1.23 17.60
CA ASP A 90 -0.55 0.01 18.30
C ASP A 90 -2.08 0.23 18.26
N HIS A 91 -2.72 0.03 19.39
CA HIS A 91 -4.18 0.17 19.52
C HIS A 91 -4.66 1.62 19.48
N ALA A 92 -3.79 2.61 19.66
CA ALA A 92 -4.10 4.03 19.55
C ALA A 92 -4.03 4.52 18.10
N PHE A 93 -3.13 3.93 17.29
CA PHE A 93 -2.95 4.28 15.88
C PHE A 93 -4.28 4.21 15.09
N GLY A 94 -4.56 5.23 14.28
CA GLY A 94 -5.79 5.27 13.50
C GLY A 94 -5.77 4.31 12.31
N GLY A 95 -6.64 3.28 12.31
CA GLY A 95 -6.87 2.44 11.13
C GLY A 95 -7.51 3.19 9.95
N TYR A 96 -7.97 2.47 8.93
CA TYR A 96 -8.63 3.05 7.75
C TYR A 96 -9.81 3.95 8.12
N ASN A 97 -9.75 5.21 7.68
CA ASN A 97 -10.81 6.20 7.79
C ASN A 97 -10.38 7.45 7.00
N LEU A 98 -11.04 7.69 5.86
CA LEU A 98 -10.72 8.80 4.95
C LEU A 98 -11.13 10.17 5.48
N SER A 99 -11.92 10.25 6.55
CA SER A 99 -12.17 11.52 7.24
C SER A 99 -11.04 11.93 8.18
N CYS A 100 -9.99 11.12 8.30
CA CYS A 100 -8.90 11.33 9.23
C CYS A 100 -7.57 11.51 8.50
N PRO A 101 -6.81 12.55 8.86
CA PRO A 101 -5.55 12.85 8.19
C PRO A 101 -4.45 11.83 8.53
N ASP A 102 -3.55 11.62 7.58
CA ASP A 102 -2.30 10.91 7.76
C ASP A 102 -1.26 11.80 8.44
N ALA A 103 -1.22 13.08 8.09
CA ALA A 103 -0.24 14.04 8.59
C ALA A 103 -0.85 15.06 9.58
N PRO A 104 -0.02 15.67 10.45
CA PRO A 104 -0.47 16.74 11.32
C PRO A 104 -0.80 18.02 10.54
N GLY A 105 -1.83 18.73 11.00
CA GLY A 105 -2.20 20.04 10.46
C GLY A 105 -2.98 20.01 9.13
N THR A 106 -3.33 18.83 8.64
CA THR A 106 -4.17 18.65 7.43
C THR A 106 -5.63 18.35 7.82
N PHE A 107 -6.55 18.48 6.86
CA PHE A 107 -8.00 18.23 7.02
C PHE A 107 -8.62 18.96 8.23
N ALA A 108 -8.39 20.27 8.36
CA ALA A 108 -8.89 21.07 9.47
C ALA A 108 -10.31 21.65 9.22
N PRO A 109 -11.28 21.53 10.17
CA PRO A 109 -11.19 20.81 11.44
C PRO A 109 -11.29 19.28 11.26
N ARG A 110 -10.57 18.53 12.10
CA ARG A 110 -10.57 17.06 12.07
C ARG A 110 -11.93 16.48 12.43
N SER A 111 -12.30 15.38 11.77
CA SER A 111 -13.52 14.64 12.09
C SER A 111 -13.50 14.11 13.53
N ARG A 112 -14.67 14.12 14.18
CA ARG A 112 -14.85 13.57 15.54
C ARG A 112 -14.71 12.05 15.61
N THR A 113 -14.75 11.36 14.47
CA THR A 113 -14.56 9.90 14.38
C THR A 113 -13.08 9.49 14.35
N CYS A 114 -12.16 10.46 14.32
CA CYS A 114 -10.73 10.18 14.28
C CYS A 114 -10.17 9.73 15.62
N ALA A 115 -9.02 9.06 15.54
CA ALA A 115 -8.14 8.90 16.70
C ALA A 115 -7.73 10.27 17.27
N PRO A 116 -7.32 10.34 18.55
CA PRO A 116 -6.92 11.62 19.18
C PRO A 116 -5.90 12.41 18.35
N THR A 117 -4.97 11.72 17.71
CA THR A 117 -3.89 12.24 16.85
C THR A 117 -4.05 11.75 15.41
N ASP A 118 -3.44 12.44 14.45
CA ASP A 118 -3.24 11.90 13.09
C ASP A 118 -2.26 10.71 13.12
N ARG A 119 -2.21 9.95 12.02
CA ARG A 119 -1.46 8.69 11.96
C ARG A 119 0.04 8.90 12.16
N PHE A 120 0.61 9.90 11.50
CA PHE A 120 2.02 10.25 11.67
C PHE A 120 2.34 10.65 13.11
N THR A 121 1.52 11.50 13.73
CA THR A 121 1.76 11.96 15.11
C THR A 121 1.70 10.81 16.11
N GLU A 122 0.78 9.85 15.96
CA GLU A 122 0.76 8.66 16.84
C GLU A 122 1.99 7.78 16.63
N TRP A 123 2.35 7.49 15.37
CA TRP A 123 3.56 6.73 15.07
C TRP A 123 4.81 7.40 15.64
N LYS A 124 4.93 8.72 15.46
CA LYS A 124 6.06 9.53 15.91
C LYS A 124 6.20 9.53 17.44
N ARG A 125 5.08 9.53 18.18
CA ARG A 125 5.07 9.41 19.64
C ARG A 125 5.79 8.14 20.09
N GLU A 126 5.40 6.98 19.56
CA GLU A 126 6.01 5.69 19.94
C GLU A 126 7.44 5.57 19.39
N PHE A 127 7.70 6.08 18.18
CA PHE A 127 9.04 6.14 17.61
C PHE A 127 10.02 6.90 18.53
N ASP A 128 9.61 8.05 19.08
CA ASP A 128 10.43 8.82 20.01
C ASP A 128 10.71 8.07 21.31
N GLU A 129 9.77 7.25 21.79
CA GLU A 129 9.98 6.35 22.94
C GLU A 129 11.00 5.26 22.62
N TYR A 130 10.98 4.71 21.40
CA TYR A 130 12.00 3.77 20.93
C TYR A 130 13.38 4.41 20.78
N VAL A 131 13.46 5.65 20.27
CA VAL A 131 14.72 6.40 20.21
C VAL A 131 15.27 6.64 21.61
N ALA A 132 14.42 7.06 22.57
CA ALA A 132 14.84 7.34 23.93
C ALA A 132 15.31 6.10 24.70
N SER A 133 14.67 4.95 24.45
CA SER A 133 14.98 3.69 25.16
C SER A 133 15.97 2.77 24.43
N GLY A 134 16.26 3.02 23.15
CA GLY A 134 17.13 2.16 22.34
C GLY A 134 16.47 0.84 21.94
N THR A 135 15.13 0.80 21.82
CA THR A 135 14.37 -0.46 21.66
C THR A 135 13.54 -0.53 20.37
N LEU A 136 14.00 0.13 19.30
CA LEU A 136 13.29 0.11 18.01
C LEU A 136 13.03 -1.33 17.53
N PRO A 137 11.78 -1.67 17.14
CA PRO A 137 11.47 -2.95 16.52
C PRO A 137 12.26 -3.17 15.23
N THR A 138 12.61 -4.41 14.92
CA THR A 138 13.35 -4.78 13.70
C THR A 138 12.56 -4.43 12.43
N VAL A 139 11.23 -4.57 12.48
CA VAL A 139 10.31 -4.24 11.38
C VAL A 139 9.14 -3.42 11.89
N GLN A 140 8.74 -2.40 11.13
CA GLN A 140 7.50 -1.66 11.37
C GLN A 140 6.61 -1.74 10.13
N LEU A 141 5.36 -2.12 10.33
CA LEU A 141 4.33 -2.15 9.28
C LEU A 141 3.47 -0.90 9.45
N VAL A 142 3.56 0.07 8.54
CA VAL A 142 2.89 1.37 8.67
C VAL A 142 1.93 1.59 7.51
N ARG A 143 0.65 1.79 7.83
CA ARG A 143 -0.41 2.03 6.83
C ARG A 143 -0.90 3.47 6.89
N LEU A 144 -0.83 4.15 5.75
CA LEU A 144 -1.30 5.52 5.53
C LEU A 144 -2.32 5.49 4.38
N PRO A 145 -3.63 5.45 4.66
CA PRO A 145 -4.66 5.11 3.68
C PRO A 145 -5.21 6.26 2.84
N ASN A 146 -4.71 7.50 3.01
CA ASN A 146 -5.33 8.65 2.34
C ASN A 146 -5.00 8.74 0.85
N ASP A 147 -4.14 7.89 0.32
CA ASP A 147 -3.95 7.63 -1.12
C ASP A 147 -5.21 7.03 -1.80
N HIS A 148 -6.13 6.39 -1.07
CA HIS A 148 -7.42 5.93 -1.62
C HIS A 148 -8.34 7.08 -2.06
N THR A 149 -8.16 8.29 -1.51
CA THR A 149 -8.96 9.48 -1.81
C THR A 149 -10.48 9.33 -1.56
N SER A 150 -11.27 10.32 -1.95
CA SER A 150 -12.74 10.27 -1.91
C SER A 150 -13.40 10.49 -3.28
N GLY A 151 -12.63 10.31 -4.36
CA GLY A 151 -13.05 10.68 -5.70
C GLY A 151 -13.38 12.17 -5.74
N SER A 152 -14.51 12.53 -6.32
CA SER A 152 -15.00 13.91 -6.37
C SER A 152 -16.14 14.18 -5.38
N LYS A 153 -16.28 13.39 -4.31
CA LYS A 153 -17.35 13.55 -3.32
C LYS A 153 -17.30 14.94 -2.68
N VAL A 154 -18.38 15.71 -2.87
CA VAL A 154 -18.47 17.12 -2.42
C VAL A 154 -18.18 17.26 -0.93
N GLY A 155 -17.38 18.26 -0.57
CA GLY A 155 -17.04 18.60 0.82
C GLY A 155 -15.98 17.71 1.46
N MET A 156 -15.61 16.59 0.82
CA MET A 156 -14.42 15.83 1.18
C MET A 156 -13.18 16.48 0.54
N PRO A 157 -11.96 16.29 1.09
CA PRO A 157 -10.74 16.74 0.46
C PRO A 157 -10.64 16.28 -1.01
N THR A 158 -10.07 17.12 -1.87
CA THR A 158 -9.83 16.73 -3.27
C THR A 158 -8.83 15.57 -3.35
N PRO A 159 -8.81 14.77 -4.44
CA PRO A 159 -7.79 13.74 -4.62
C PRO A 159 -6.35 14.26 -4.47
N ARG A 160 -6.09 15.49 -4.94
CA ARG A 160 -4.78 16.13 -4.79
C ARG A 160 -4.46 16.49 -3.33
N ALA A 161 -5.44 16.93 -2.55
CA ALA A 161 -5.25 17.21 -1.13
C ALA A 161 -5.02 15.92 -0.31
N TYR A 162 -5.74 14.84 -0.66
CA TYR A 162 -5.56 13.51 -0.10
C TYR A 162 -4.14 12.97 -0.31
N VAL A 163 -3.67 12.96 -1.56
CA VAL A 163 -2.31 12.50 -1.89
C VAL A 163 -1.24 13.41 -1.27
N ALA A 164 -1.49 14.72 -1.18
CA ALA A 164 -0.56 15.64 -0.51
C ALA A 164 -0.46 15.39 1.00
N ASP A 165 -1.57 15.07 1.68
CA ASP A 165 -1.56 14.69 3.08
C ASP A 165 -0.76 13.40 3.32
N ASN A 166 -0.98 12.39 2.47
CA ASN A 166 -0.26 11.11 2.51
C ASN A 166 1.26 11.29 2.26
N ASP A 167 1.63 12.02 1.20
CA ASP A 167 3.02 12.33 0.86
C ASP A 167 3.72 13.13 1.98
N TRP A 168 2.99 14.05 2.63
CA TRP A 168 3.52 14.80 3.76
C TRP A 168 3.78 13.91 4.99
N ALA A 169 2.91 12.94 5.28
CA ALA A 169 3.13 11.96 6.35
C ALA A 169 4.34 11.07 6.05
N ILE A 170 4.48 10.58 4.82
CA ILE A 170 5.64 9.78 4.36
C ILE A 170 6.93 10.59 4.50
N GLY A 171 6.94 11.83 4.01
CA GLY A 171 8.11 12.71 4.08
C GLY A 171 8.58 12.94 5.51
N GLN A 172 7.66 13.19 6.43
CA GLN A 172 7.98 13.37 7.86
C GLN A 172 8.47 12.06 8.51
N LEU A 173 7.93 10.90 8.12
CA LEU A 173 8.41 9.60 8.60
C LEU A 173 9.86 9.35 8.16
N VAL A 174 10.18 9.60 6.89
CA VAL A 174 11.53 9.47 6.37
C VAL A 174 12.48 10.45 7.06
N GLU A 175 12.07 11.71 7.27
CA GLU A 175 12.86 12.70 8.01
C GLU A 175 13.12 12.25 9.45
N ALA A 176 12.10 11.76 10.16
CA ALA A 176 12.24 11.27 11.53
C ALA A 176 13.21 10.09 11.65
N ILE A 177 13.15 9.13 10.72
CA ILE A 177 14.09 7.99 10.71
C ILE A 177 15.50 8.46 10.33
N SER A 178 15.64 9.27 9.29
CA SER A 178 16.94 9.70 8.75
C SER A 178 17.73 10.63 9.68
N THR A 179 17.05 11.29 10.61
CA THR A 179 17.66 12.13 11.65
C THR A 179 17.88 11.39 12.98
N SER A 180 17.42 10.14 13.07
CA SER A 180 17.56 9.31 14.27
C SER A 180 18.89 8.53 14.30
N PRO A 181 19.29 7.99 15.46
CA PRO A 181 20.42 7.06 15.56
C PRO A 181 20.27 5.77 14.74
N TYR A 182 19.08 5.48 14.22
CA TYR A 182 18.79 4.25 13.47
C TYR A 182 19.01 4.39 11.96
N TRP A 183 19.27 5.60 11.44
CA TRP A 183 19.33 5.85 10.00
C TRP A 183 20.32 4.95 9.27
N GLU A 184 21.54 4.83 9.81
CA GLU A 184 22.63 4.04 9.19
C GLU A 184 22.30 2.55 9.02
N SER A 185 21.30 2.04 9.72
CA SER A 185 20.86 0.64 9.68
C SER A 185 19.41 0.47 9.23
N SER A 186 18.82 1.48 8.60
CA SER A 186 17.41 1.47 8.18
C SER A 186 17.23 1.30 6.68
N ALA A 187 16.15 0.63 6.30
CA ALA A 187 15.60 0.63 4.96
C ALA A 187 14.07 0.77 5.05
N ILE A 188 13.50 1.68 4.27
CA ILE A 188 12.07 1.98 4.22
C ILE A 188 11.58 1.56 2.84
N PHE A 189 10.57 0.71 2.82
CA PHE A 189 9.94 0.19 1.61
C PHE A 189 8.51 0.73 1.52
N ILE A 190 8.15 1.29 0.37
CA ILE A 190 6.86 1.96 0.17
C ILE A 190 6.24 1.44 -1.12
N THR A 191 5.02 0.94 -1.02
CA THR A 191 4.18 0.49 -2.13
C THR A 191 2.72 0.67 -1.73
N GLU A 192 1.85 0.73 -2.72
CA GLU A 192 0.41 0.55 -2.53
C GLU A 192 0.09 -0.94 -2.61
N ASP A 193 -1.07 -1.35 -2.09
CA ASP A 193 -1.54 -2.73 -2.20
C ASP A 193 -1.96 -3.09 -3.62
N ASP A 194 -2.49 -2.13 -4.39
CA ASP A 194 -2.71 -2.30 -5.83
C ASP A 194 -2.48 -1.00 -6.65
N ALA A 195 -3.05 -0.94 -7.85
CA ALA A 195 -3.00 0.21 -8.75
C ALA A 195 -4.39 0.86 -8.96
N GLN A 196 -5.36 0.52 -8.11
CA GLN A 196 -6.79 0.85 -8.17
C GLN A 196 -7.43 0.59 -9.54
N ASN A 197 -6.92 -0.36 -10.34
CA ASN A 197 -7.35 -0.57 -11.74
C ASN A 197 -7.27 0.73 -12.58
N GLY A 198 -6.31 1.59 -12.24
CA GLY A 198 -6.05 2.86 -12.89
C GLY A 198 -5.40 2.68 -14.27
N PRO A 199 -5.52 3.67 -15.16
CA PRO A 199 -4.85 3.61 -16.44
C PRO A 199 -3.33 3.78 -16.29
N ASP A 200 -2.57 2.79 -16.74
CA ASP A 200 -1.14 2.92 -17.02
C ASP A 200 -0.84 2.60 -18.48
N HIS A 201 0.17 3.30 -19.02
CA HIS A 201 0.57 3.19 -20.42
C HIS A 201 1.40 1.93 -20.73
N VAL A 202 1.93 1.24 -19.72
CA VAL A 202 2.66 -0.02 -19.84
C VAL A 202 1.75 -1.18 -19.44
N ASP A 203 1.24 -1.18 -18.20
CA ASP A 203 0.29 -2.18 -17.70
C ASP A 203 -0.42 -1.66 -16.44
N ALA A 204 -1.74 -1.81 -16.37
CA ALA A 204 -2.63 -1.30 -15.33
C ALA A 204 -2.45 -1.96 -13.96
N HIS A 205 -1.64 -3.02 -13.86
CA HIS A 205 -1.25 -3.63 -12.58
C HIS A 205 0.04 -3.03 -12.00
N ARG A 206 0.70 -2.12 -12.71
CA ARG A 206 1.88 -1.43 -12.18
C ARG A 206 1.47 -0.44 -11.09
N THR A 207 2.18 -0.49 -9.98
CA THR A 207 2.04 0.45 -8.87
C THR A 207 3.40 1.11 -8.55
N VAL A 208 3.41 2.01 -7.58
CA VAL A 208 4.62 2.66 -7.07
C VAL A 208 5.44 1.71 -6.20
N ALA A 209 6.76 1.73 -6.36
CA ALA A 209 7.69 1.00 -5.51
C ALA A 209 8.89 1.89 -5.20
N LEU A 210 8.98 2.34 -3.94
CA LEU A 210 10.05 3.21 -3.47
C LEU A 210 10.86 2.51 -2.38
N VAL A 211 12.17 2.72 -2.39
CA VAL A 211 13.09 2.24 -1.36
C VAL A 211 13.97 3.39 -0.89
N VAL A 212 13.99 3.65 0.40
CA VAL A 212 14.76 4.74 1.02
C VAL A 212 15.69 4.15 2.09
N SER A 213 17.00 4.35 1.94
CA SER A 213 18.02 3.84 2.85
C SER A 213 19.33 4.58 2.59
N PRO A 214 20.29 4.64 3.54
CA PRO A 214 21.64 5.07 3.21
C PRO A 214 22.26 4.24 2.09
N TYR A 215 21.83 2.99 1.94
CA TYR A 215 22.38 2.05 0.97
C TYR A 215 21.64 2.03 -0.37
N THR A 216 20.64 2.88 -0.60
CA THR A 216 20.01 2.95 -1.92
C THR A 216 20.85 3.75 -2.90
N ARG A 217 20.67 3.49 -4.19
CA ARG A 217 21.27 4.30 -5.27
C ARG A 217 20.47 5.60 -5.45
N THR A 218 20.53 6.49 -4.47
CA THR A 218 19.76 7.74 -4.40
C THR A 218 19.79 8.51 -5.73
N GLY A 219 18.62 8.98 -6.16
CA GLY A 219 18.44 9.73 -7.40
C GLY A 219 18.46 8.89 -8.69
N ARG A 220 18.44 7.54 -8.59
CA ARG A 220 18.32 6.65 -9.75
C ARG A 220 16.99 5.90 -9.75
N VAL A 221 16.51 5.63 -10.96
CA VAL A 221 15.42 4.70 -11.21
C VAL A 221 16.01 3.33 -11.52
N ASP A 222 15.60 2.31 -10.76
CA ASP A 222 15.85 0.91 -11.09
C ASP A 222 14.73 0.42 -11.99
N SER A 223 15.07 -0.01 -13.21
CA SER A 223 14.10 -0.49 -14.21
C SER A 223 14.04 -2.02 -14.28
N THR A 224 14.63 -2.72 -13.31
CA THR A 224 14.47 -4.17 -13.18
C THR A 224 12.99 -4.51 -12.99
N PHE A 225 12.53 -5.58 -13.65
CA PHE A 225 11.15 -6.04 -13.50
C PHE A 225 10.95 -6.67 -12.11
N TYR A 226 10.16 -6.00 -11.28
CA TYR A 226 9.79 -6.46 -9.94
C TYR A 226 8.28 -6.67 -9.84
N SER A 227 7.91 -7.55 -8.93
CA SER A 227 6.54 -7.69 -8.42
C SER A 227 6.49 -7.23 -6.96
N THR A 228 5.29 -7.05 -6.38
CA THR A 228 5.11 -6.80 -4.94
C THR A 228 5.86 -7.84 -4.09
N VAL A 229 5.86 -9.10 -4.53
CA VAL A 229 6.56 -10.21 -3.86
C VAL A 229 8.09 -10.05 -3.91
N SER A 230 8.64 -9.33 -4.88
CA SER A 230 10.07 -8.99 -4.94
C SER A 230 10.49 -8.05 -3.80
N MET A 231 9.63 -7.12 -3.43
CA MET A 231 9.82 -6.25 -2.27
C MET A 231 9.77 -7.05 -0.97
N LEU A 232 8.74 -7.90 -0.80
CA LEU A 232 8.63 -8.82 0.33
C LEU A 232 9.88 -9.69 0.47
N ARG A 233 10.34 -10.30 -0.62
CA ARG A 233 11.55 -11.11 -0.65
C ARG A 233 12.79 -10.34 -0.21
N THR A 234 12.88 -9.06 -0.58
CA THR A 234 14.00 -8.20 -0.17
C THR A 234 13.96 -7.94 1.34
N ILE A 235 12.78 -7.69 1.90
CA ILE A 235 12.57 -7.51 3.35
C ILE A 235 12.96 -8.79 4.11
N GLU A 236 12.52 -9.96 3.64
CA GLU A 236 12.90 -11.25 4.23
C GLU A 236 14.42 -11.42 4.30
N LEU A 237 15.12 -11.11 3.21
CA LEU A 237 16.58 -11.24 3.14
C LEU A 237 17.30 -10.29 4.10
N ILE A 238 16.80 -9.06 4.27
CA ILE A 238 17.36 -8.08 5.21
C ILE A 238 17.13 -8.52 6.67
N VAL A 239 15.93 -9.01 6.98
CA VAL A 239 15.54 -9.41 8.35
C VAL A 239 16.10 -10.80 8.71
N GLY A 240 16.47 -11.62 7.72
CA GLY A 240 16.96 -12.99 7.91
C GLY A 240 15.84 -14.02 7.99
N LEU A 241 14.72 -13.79 7.32
CA LEU A 241 13.56 -14.69 7.29
C LEU A 241 13.66 -15.70 6.12
N LYS A 242 13.04 -16.85 6.33
CA LYS A 242 12.75 -17.80 5.24
C LYS A 242 11.55 -17.29 4.43
N PRO A 243 11.49 -17.61 3.12
CA PRO A 243 10.34 -17.27 2.30
C PRO A 243 9.04 -17.89 2.85
N LEU A 244 7.92 -17.20 2.66
CA LEU A 244 6.59 -17.66 3.05
C LEU A 244 6.07 -18.75 2.11
N THR A 245 6.40 -18.64 0.83
CA THR A 245 5.87 -19.48 -0.25
C THR A 245 6.98 -19.91 -1.23
N GLN A 246 6.60 -20.50 -2.36
CA GLN A 246 7.52 -20.64 -3.50
C GLN A 246 7.66 -19.32 -4.30
N PHE A 247 6.67 -18.42 -4.26
CA PHE A 247 6.63 -17.22 -5.10
C PHE A 247 7.68 -16.19 -4.67
N ASP A 248 7.79 -15.94 -3.36
CA ASP A 248 8.87 -15.15 -2.76
C ASP A 248 10.21 -15.89 -2.79
N ALA A 249 10.24 -17.21 -2.62
CA ALA A 249 11.47 -17.99 -2.74
C ALA A 249 12.17 -17.79 -4.10
N PHE A 250 11.39 -17.64 -5.19
CA PHE A 250 11.88 -17.42 -6.55
C PHE A 250 11.77 -15.95 -7.02
N ALA A 251 11.26 -15.03 -6.20
CA ALA A 251 11.15 -13.62 -6.59
C ALA A 251 12.53 -12.97 -6.71
N THR A 252 12.68 -12.08 -7.69
CA THR A 252 13.92 -11.32 -7.92
C THR A 252 14.07 -10.27 -6.81
N PRO A 253 15.07 -10.35 -5.93
CA PRO A 253 15.22 -9.34 -4.88
C PRO A 253 15.66 -8.00 -5.47
N MET A 254 15.30 -6.89 -4.81
CA MET A 254 15.57 -5.51 -5.26
C MET A 254 17.04 -5.07 -5.09
N ILE A 255 17.99 -6.00 -5.19
CA ILE A 255 19.43 -5.77 -4.94
C ILE A 255 20.01 -4.69 -5.87
N ALA A 256 19.49 -4.55 -7.09
CA ALA A 256 19.96 -3.53 -8.04
C ALA A 256 19.69 -2.10 -7.54
N SER A 257 18.70 -1.92 -6.66
CA SER A 257 18.40 -0.64 -6.00
C SER A 257 19.41 -0.27 -4.89
N PHE A 258 20.25 -1.23 -4.45
CA PHE A 258 21.21 -1.04 -3.37
C PHE A 258 22.67 -0.89 -3.84
N THR A 259 23.50 -0.32 -2.96
CA THR A 259 24.94 -0.13 -3.08
C THR A 259 25.63 -0.45 -1.75
N ASN A 260 26.92 -0.74 -1.79
CA ASN A 260 27.74 -0.97 -0.59
C ASN A 260 28.43 0.31 -0.07
N ARG A 261 28.08 1.48 -0.60
CA ARG A 261 28.59 2.79 -0.18
C ARG A 261 27.42 3.60 0.39
N PRO A 262 27.28 3.69 1.73
CA PRO A 262 26.17 4.40 2.32
C PRO A 262 26.29 5.91 2.11
N ASP A 263 25.16 6.57 1.90
CA ASP A 263 24.97 8.01 2.03
C ASP A 263 24.10 8.27 3.26
N THR A 264 24.73 8.69 4.36
CA THR A 264 24.05 8.92 5.63
C THR A 264 23.51 10.34 5.76
N THR A 265 23.49 11.12 4.68
CA THR A 265 22.89 12.46 4.67
C THR A 265 21.42 12.38 5.09
N PRO A 266 21.00 13.08 6.16
CA PRO A 266 19.60 13.08 6.57
C PRO A 266 18.70 13.68 5.50
N TYR A 267 17.50 13.12 5.37
CA TYR A 267 16.46 13.67 4.52
C TYR A 267 15.70 14.77 5.25
N ARG A 268 15.35 15.83 4.54
CA ARG A 268 14.46 16.89 5.03
C ARG A 268 13.14 16.81 4.30
N ALA A 269 12.04 16.70 5.04
CA ALA A 269 10.71 16.59 4.46
C ALA A 269 10.38 17.83 3.61
N ILE A 270 9.90 17.60 2.39
CA ILE A 270 9.46 18.66 1.49
C ILE A 270 7.97 18.87 1.72
N LEU A 271 7.59 20.08 2.15
CA LEU A 271 6.18 20.42 2.34
C LEU A 271 5.48 20.49 0.97
N PRO A 272 4.40 19.71 0.73
CA PRO A 272 3.63 19.80 -0.49
C PRO A 272 3.11 21.21 -0.78
N THR A 273 3.11 21.58 -2.06
CA THR A 273 2.55 22.86 -2.52
C THR A 273 1.02 22.85 -2.63
N GLN A 274 0.44 21.65 -2.67
CA GLN A 274 -1.01 21.42 -2.72
C GLN A 274 -1.64 21.83 -1.39
N SER A 275 -2.84 22.43 -1.46
CA SER A 275 -3.58 22.81 -0.26
C SER A 275 -4.14 21.57 0.44
N PHE A 276 -3.88 21.45 1.75
CA PHE A 276 -4.45 20.41 2.59
C PHE A 276 -5.92 20.62 2.99
N THR A 277 -6.49 21.79 2.67
CA THR A 277 -7.87 22.15 2.99
C THR A 277 -8.74 22.30 1.75
N GLU A 278 -8.19 22.03 0.57
CA GLU A 278 -8.97 22.05 -0.68
C GLU A 278 -9.94 20.86 -0.68
N VAL A 279 -11.23 21.19 -0.77
CA VAL A 279 -12.32 20.21 -0.84
C VAL A 279 -12.95 20.21 -2.22
N ASN A 280 -13.53 19.08 -2.59
CA ASN A 280 -14.29 18.95 -3.83
C ASN A 280 -15.48 19.94 -3.80
N PRO A 281 -15.59 20.85 -4.79
CA PRO A 281 -16.67 21.82 -4.84
C PRO A 281 -18.00 21.18 -5.28
N VAL A 282 -19.10 21.90 -5.06
CA VAL A 282 -20.38 21.57 -5.70
C VAL A 282 -20.19 21.64 -7.22
N GLY A 283 -20.61 20.59 -7.93
CA GLY A 283 -20.46 20.49 -9.38
C GLY A 283 -19.10 19.96 -9.85
N ALA A 284 -18.28 19.39 -8.94
CA ALA A 284 -17.11 18.63 -9.34
C ALA A 284 -17.52 17.48 -10.29
N PRO A 285 -16.68 17.10 -11.28
CA PRO A 285 -17.01 16.05 -12.23
C PRO A 285 -17.37 14.74 -11.52
N LEU A 286 -18.52 14.15 -11.86
CA LEU A 286 -19.02 12.91 -11.26
C LEU A 286 -19.21 12.95 -9.73
N SER A 287 -19.49 14.14 -9.17
CA SER A 287 -19.60 14.29 -7.71
C SER A 287 -20.82 13.60 -7.10
N GLU A 288 -21.92 13.48 -7.85
CA GLU A 288 -23.12 12.77 -7.38
C GLU A 288 -22.89 11.26 -7.33
N GLU A 289 -22.19 10.74 -8.33
CA GLU A 289 -21.83 9.34 -8.43
C GLU A 289 -20.78 8.96 -7.38
N SER A 290 -19.78 9.82 -7.16
CA SER A 290 -18.82 9.68 -6.06
C SER A 290 -19.50 9.71 -4.69
N ALA A 291 -20.57 10.52 -4.52
CA ALA A 291 -21.30 10.59 -3.26
C ALA A 291 -22.09 9.31 -2.93
N ARG A 292 -22.42 8.49 -3.93
CA ARG A 292 -23.14 7.21 -3.77
C ARG A 292 -22.22 6.03 -3.46
N GLN A 293 -20.89 6.20 -3.59
CA GLN A 293 -19.92 5.17 -3.28
C GLN A 293 -19.81 4.93 -1.77
N ASP A 294 -19.64 3.67 -1.37
CA ASP A 294 -19.37 3.32 0.02
C ASP A 294 -17.86 3.45 0.30
N LEU A 295 -17.52 4.42 1.15
CA LEU A 295 -16.15 4.68 1.57
C LEU A 295 -15.91 4.27 3.04
N SER A 296 -16.87 3.56 3.65
CA SER A 296 -16.77 3.12 5.05
C SER A 296 -15.73 2.02 5.26
N LYS A 297 -15.43 1.29 4.18
CA LYS A 297 -14.33 0.33 4.07
C LYS A 297 -13.65 0.52 2.73
N GLU A 298 -12.44 0.01 2.66
CA GLU A 298 -11.64 -0.08 1.45
C GLU A 298 -12.39 -0.88 0.38
N ASP A 299 -12.23 -0.45 -0.86
CA ASP A 299 -12.61 -1.23 -2.06
C ASP A 299 -14.10 -1.59 -2.16
N GLN A 300 -14.98 -0.86 -1.47
CA GLN A 300 -16.44 -0.99 -1.60
C GLN A 300 -17.02 -0.05 -2.67
N ILE A 301 -16.22 0.24 -3.70
CA ILE A 301 -16.52 1.23 -4.73
C ILE A 301 -16.59 0.61 -6.14
N ASP A 302 -17.24 1.31 -7.05
CA ASP A 302 -17.06 1.10 -8.50
C ASP A 302 -15.75 1.79 -8.91
N GLU A 303 -14.68 0.99 -9.03
CA GLU A 303 -13.33 1.45 -9.37
C GLU A 303 -13.28 2.23 -10.69
N GLN A 304 -14.01 1.79 -11.72
CA GLN A 304 -13.96 2.43 -13.03
C GLN A 304 -14.59 3.82 -12.97
N LEU A 305 -15.74 3.95 -12.31
CA LEU A 305 -16.39 5.24 -12.07
C LEU A 305 -15.49 6.15 -11.21
N PHE A 306 -14.89 5.61 -10.15
CA PHE A 306 -14.09 6.39 -9.22
C PHE A 306 -12.80 6.91 -9.89
N ASN A 307 -12.14 6.08 -10.70
CA ASN A 307 -11.00 6.47 -11.51
C ASN A 307 -11.38 7.57 -12.52
N GLN A 308 -12.55 7.47 -13.16
CA GLN A 308 -13.03 8.53 -14.04
C GLN A 308 -13.27 9.85 -13.29
N ALA A 309 -13.84 9.80 -12.08
CA ALA A 309 -14.08 10.96 -11.24
C ALA A 309 -12.75 11.63 -10.85
N ILE A 310 -11.76 10.85 -10.40
CA ILE A 310 -10.41 11.33 -10.07
C ILE A 310 -9.75 11.93 -11.32
N TRP A 311 -9.73 11.21 -12.44
CA TRP A 311 -9.11 11.67 -13.69
C TRP A 311 -9.69 13.01 -14.14
N LYS A 312 -11.01 13.15 -14.17
CA LYS A 312 -11.68 14.39 -14.56
C LYS A 312 -11.45 15.52 -13.55
N SER A 313 -11.34 15.22 -12.26
CA SER A 313 -11.01 16.22 -11.24
C SER A 313 -9.60 16.80 -11.41
N VAL A 314 -8.65 15.99 -11.90
CA VAL A 314 -7.23 16.37 -12.05
C VAL A 314 -6.93 16.93 -13.44
N LYS A 315 -7.44 16.29 -14.49
CA LYS A 315 -7.15 16.59 -15.90
C LYS A 315 -8.18 17.51 -16.56
N GLY A 316 -9.27 17.81 -15.87
CA GLY A 316 -10.36 18.67 -16.32
C GLY A 316 -11.63 17.88 -16.66
N ALA A 317 -12.79 18.52 -16.49
CA ALA A 317 -14.11 17.88 -16.61
C ALA A 317 -14.35 17.19 -17.97
N ASP A 318 -13.84 17.79 -19.04
CA ASP A 318 -13.98 17.32 -20.42
C ASP A 318 -12.92 16.30 -20.82
N SER A 319 -11.98 15.96 -19.94
CA SER A 319 -10.94 14.97 -20.22
C SER A 319 -11.52 13.56 -20.36
N ILE A 320 -10.89 12.76 -21.21
CA ILE A 320 -11.18 11.34 -21.38
C ILE A 320 -10.11 10.56 -20.63
N MET A 321 -10.53 9.68 -19.73
CA MET A 321 -9.62 8.75 -19.05
C MET A 321 -9.17 7.69 -20.06
N PRO A 322 -7.85 7.42 -20.21
CA PRO A 322 -7.37 6.34 -21.05
C PRO A 322 -7.94 4.99 -20.61
N ALA A 323 -8.09 4.07 -21.56
CA ALA A 323 -8.39 2.68 -21.21
C ALA A 323 -7.17 2.03 -20.52
N PRO A 324 -7.39 1.15 -19.53
CA PRO A 324 -6.31 0.38 -18.93
C PRO A 324 -5.69 -0.56 -19.98
N ARG A 325 -4.38 -0.75 -19.90
CA ARG A 325 -3.66 -1.77 -20.67
C ARG A 325 -3.37 -2.95 -19.75
N THR A 326 -3.58 -4.17 -20.22
CA THR A 326 -3.31 -5.40 -19.44
C THR A 326 -2.46 -6.38 -20.24
N GLU A 327 -1.71 -5.86 -21.21
CA GLU A 327 -0.84 -6.66 -22.07
C GLU A 327 0.46 -6.92 -21.30
N LEU A 328 0.68 -8.18 -20.91
CA LEU A 328 1.96 -8.61 -20.37
C LEU A 328 3.04 -8.42 -21.45
N TRP A 329 4.10 -7.70 -21.12
CA TRP A 329 5.28 -7.59 -21.99
C TRP A 329 5.88 -8.99 -22.17
N GLY A 330 5.81 -9.52 -23.39
CA GLY A 330 6.29 -10.87 -23.72
C GLY A 330 5.25 -11.77 -24.40
N SER A 331 4.01 -11.33 -24.65
CA SER A 331 3.26 -11.92 -25.75
C SER A 331 4.06 -11.67 -27.02
N ILE A 332 4.51 -12.78 -27.60
CA ILE A 332 5.18 -12.84 -28.89
C ILE A 332 4.42 -11.91 -29.84
N PRO A 333 5.08 -10.94 -30.50
CA PRO A 333 4.38 -10.08 -31.45
C PRO A 333 3.69 -10.99 -32.48
N ASN A 334 2.49 -10.61 -32.92
CA ASN A 334 1.59 -11.49 -33.67
C ASN A 334 2.22 -12.09 -34.95
N ASP A 335 3.30 -11.48 -35.44
CA ASP A 335 4.14 -11.91 -36.55
C ASP A 335 5.08 -13.09 -36.22
N GLN A 336 5.38 -13.32 -34.94
CA GLN A 336 6.16 -14.47 -34.45
C GLN A 336 5.28 -15.58 -33.86
N ALA A 337 3.98 -15.34 -33.64
CA ALA A 337 3.04 -16.38 -33.21
C ALA A 337 2.70 -17.33 -34.37
N GLU A 338 2.61 -16.82 -35.61
CA GLU A 338 2.45 -17.63 -36.82
C GLU A 338 3.67 -18.53 -37.08
N GLU A 339 4.90 -18.08 -36.76
CA GLU A 339 6.11 -18.92 -36.89
C GLU A 339 6.14 -20.11 -35.93
N ILE A 340 5.42 -20.07 -34.80
CA ILE A 340 5.37 -21.17 -33.83
C ILE A 340 4.30 -22.20 -34.20
N GLU A 341 3.14 -21.77 -34.74
CA GLU A 341 2.14 -22.70 -35.29
C GLU A 341 2.70 -23.47 -36.51
N ASP A 342 3.48 -22.80 -37.38
CA ASP A 342 4.10 -23.44 -38.56
C ASP A 342 5.21 -24.45 -38.20
N LEU A 343 5.81 -24.34 -37.01
CA LEU A 343 6.82 -25.29 -36.52
C LEU A 343 6.19 -26.53 -35.84
N GLU A 344 4.99 -26.42 -35.28
CA GLU A 344 4.25 -27.56 -34.71
C GLU A 344 3.55 -28.41 -35.80
N GLU A 345 3.27 -27.85 -36.98
CA GLU A 345 2.75 -28.61 -38.13
C GLU A 345 3.84 -29.31 -38.98
N GLN A 346 5.12 -29.15 -38.65
CA GLN A 346 6.26 -29.72 -39.41
C GLN A 346 7.10 -30.77 -38.66
N GLU A 347 6.51 -31.50 -37.70
CA GLU A 347 7.11 -32.77 -37.25
C GLU A 347 6.43 -33.98 -37.95
N PRO A 348 7.21 -34.90 -38.57
CA PRO A 348 6.68 -36.03 -39.35
C PRO A 348 6.11 -37.20 -38.54
#